data_AF-A0A0U3FUY5-F1
#
_entry.id   AF-A0A0U3FUY5-F1
#
_cell.length_a   1.000
_cell.length_b   1.000
_cell.length_c   1.000
_cell.angle_alpha   90.00
_cell.angle_beta   90.00
_cell.angle_gamma   90.00
#
_symmetry.space_group_name_H-M   'P 1'
#
loop_
_entity.id
_entity.type
_entity.pdbx_description
1 polymer ?
#
loop_
_entity_poly.entity_id
_entity_poly.type
_entity_poly.pdbx_seq_one_letter_code
_entity_poly.pdbx_strand_id
1 'polypeptide(L)'
;MNDLAPEKMRIMQVADGKLSFFYSIFSVFFIFYSISFSISIIPFLFSVFLTLKRGKLLLIEFLVIIVSYIVLYVVNRENFLIFTFRVLSYVNIFIGLSEKIDYSTIIDTLGSKGVPLVISIAYIPFFYRVSRELIFNMRARKVRFSFSNYVLPLTVQTIKVAEDLYVSYNLKLYGNLIRKRNFKPRKIDILLLIASVSVLLVSCVYNPHFLQIYNFVA
;
A
#
# COMPACT_ATOMS: atom_id res chain seq x y z
N MET A 1 -6.21 -16.79 37.16
CA MET A 1 -5.23 -15.88 36.52
C MET A 1 -4.32 -16.71 35.63
N ASN A 2 -4.68 -16.94 34.35
CA ASN A 2 -3.72 -17.36 33.29
C ASN A 2 -4.29 -17.41 31.85
N ASP A 3 -5.56 -17.05 31.61
CA ASP A 3 -6.14 -17.10 30.25
C ASP A 3 -5.81 -15.93 29.31
N LEU A 4 -5.00 -14.95 29.75
CA LEU A 4 -4.59 -13.81 28.90
C LEU A 4 -3.38 -14.12 27.97
N ALA A 5 -2.69 -15.24 28.16
CA ALA A 5 -1.53 -15.62 27.36
C ALA A 5 -1.85 -16.02 25.90
N PRO A 6 -2.87 -16.86 25.61
CA PRO A 6 -3.14 -17.30 24.24
C PRO A 6 -3.67 -16.16 23.35
N GLU A 7 -4.42 -15.22 23.91
CA GLU A 7 -4.97 -14.07 23.16
C GLU A 7 -3.88 -13.04 22.83
N LYS A 8 -2.97 -12.75 23.78
CA LYS A 8 -1.75 -11.96 23.50
C LYS A 8 -0.86 -12.61 22.44
N MET A 9 -0.69 -13.92 22.46
CA MET A 9 0.09 -14.64 21.44
C MET A 9 -0.54 -14.55 20.06
N ARG A 10 -1.88 -14.66 19.94
CA ARG A 10 -2.58 -14.44 18.66
C ARG A 10 -2.43 -13.01 18.14
N ILE A 11 -2.57 -12.00 19.01
CA ILE A 11 -2.41 -10.60 18.62
C ILE A 11 -0.96 -10.32 18.19
N MET A 12 0.04 -10.89 18.89
CA MET A 12 1.45 -10.80 18.48
C MET A 12 1.71 -11.50 17.15
N GLN A 13 1.16 -12.69 16.89
CA GLN A 13 1.34 -13.40 15.62
C GLN A 13 0.70 -12.67 14.43
N VAL A 14 -0.47 -12.05 14.62
CA VAL A 14 -1.12 -11.22 13.58
C VAL A 14 -0.33 -9.93 13.33
N ALA A 15 0.31 -9.37 14.37
CA ALA A 15 1.20 -8.22 14.23
C ALA A 15 2.51 -8.61 13.53
N ASP A 16 3.10 -9.77 13.83
CA ASP A 16 4.36 -10.24 13.24
C ASP A 16 4.24 -10.55 11.74
N GLY A 17 3.03 -10.84 11.24
CA GLY A 17 2.73 -11.02 9.82
C GLY A 17 2.67 -9.72 8.99
N LYS A 18 2.68 -8.55 9.63
CA LYS A 18 2.58 -7.26 8.95
C LYS A 18 3.94 -6.55 8.88
N LEU A 19 4.16 -5.88 7.75
CA LEU A 19 5.35 -5.11 7.44
C LEU A 19 5.35 -3.75 8.13
N SER A 20 6.52 -3.31 8.58
CA SER A 20 6.74 -1.95 9.04
C SER A 20 6.72 -0.97 7.87
N PHE A 21 6.06 0.17 8.06
CA PHE A 21 5.93 1.22 7.06
C PHE A 21 7.31 1.77 6.63
N PHE A 22 8.23 1.96 7.57
CA PHE A 22 9.57 2.50 7.28
C PHE A 22 10.33 1.63 6.29
N TYR A 23 10.45 0.33 6.60
CA TYR A 23 11.19 -0.61 5.77
C TYR A 23 10.47 -0.91 4.45
N SER A 24 9.14 -0.83 4.44
CA SER A 24 8.35 -0.92 3.21
C SER A 24 8.66 0.22 2.25
N ILE A 25 8.84 1.47 2.72
CA ILE A 25 9.23 2.59 1.86
C ILE A 25 10.59 2.33 1.19
N PHE A 26 11.58 1.87 1.95
CA PHE A 26 12.89 1.55 1.37
C PHE A 26 12.81 0.41 0.35
N SER A 27 12.04 -0.63 0.65
CA SER A 27 11.79 -1.72 -0.30
C SER A 27 11.12 -1.22 -1.58
N VAL A 28 10.07 -0.37 -1.47
CA VAL A 28 9.43 0.27 -2.63
C VAL A 28 10.44 1.09 -3.43
N PHE A 29 11.29 1.86 -2.77
CA PHE A 29 12.31 2.67 -3.45
C PHE A 29 13.27 1.79 -4.27
N PHE A 30 13.78 0.70 -3.70
CA PHE A 30 14.66 -0.22 -4.43
C PHE A 30 13.96 -0.89 -5.61
N ILE A 31 12.72 -1.33 -5.43
CA ILE A 31 11.98 -1.99 -6.52
C ILE A 31 11.60 -0.97 -7.60
N PHE A 32 11.21 0.24 -7.23
CA PHE A 32 10.89 1.32 -8.19
C PHE A 32 12.10 1.69 -9.04
N TYR A 33 13.27 1.80 -8.40
CA TYR A 33 14.53 2.01 -9.09
C TYR A 33 14.83 0.85 -10.06
N SER A 34 14.64 -0.39 -9.60
CA SER A 34 14.80 -1.57 -10.43
C SER A 34 13.89 -1.59 -11.67
N ILE A 35 12.60 -1.27 -11.52
CA ILE A 35 11.61 -1.19 -12.62
C ILE A 35 11.96 -0.08 -13.61
N SER A 36 12.38 1.08 -13.12
CA SER A 36 12.64 2.26 -13.94
C SER A 36 13.87 2.09 -14.83
N PHE A 37 14.95 1.54 -14.26
CA PHE A 37 16.24 1.47 -14.93
C PHE A 37 16.51 0.15 -15.64
N SER A 38 15.77 -0.92 -15.35
CA SER A 38 15.96 -2.21 -16.01
C SER A 38 14.99 -2.45 -17.17
N ILE A 39 15.46 -3.21 -18.17
CA ILE A 39 14.64 -3.80 -19.25
C ILE A 39 14.25 -5.25 -18.87
N SER A 40 14.66 -5.72 -17.69
CA SER A 40 14.38 -7.07 -17.24
C SER A 40 12.92 -7.28 -16.85
N ILE A 41 12.40 -8.49 -17.07
CA ILE A 41 11.09 -8.95 -16.59
C ILE A 41 11.11 -9.33 -15.09
N ILE A 42 12.29 -9.36 -14.47
CA ILE A 42 12.49 -9.82 -13.09
C ILE A 42 11.72 -8.98 -12.06
N PRO A 43 11.68 -7.64 -12.14
CA PRO A 43 10.84 -6.83 -11.25
C PRO A 43 9.34 -7.13 -11.40
N PHE A 44 8.90 -7.46 -12.62
CA PHE A 44 7.52 -7.87 -12.87
C PHE A 44 7.20 -9.21 -12.22
N LEU A 45 8.07 -10.22 -12.37
CA LEU A 45 7.89 -11.53 -11.70
C LEU A 45 7.85 -11.40 -10.17
N PHE A 46 8.70 -10.54 -9.61
CA PHE A 46 8.66 -10.23 -8.18
C PHE A 46 7.33 -9.56 -7.77
N SER A 47 6.84 -8.63 -8.58
CA SER A 47 5.55 -7.95 -8.34
C SER A 47 4.38 -8.94 -8.37
N VAL A 48 4.39 -9.89 -9.31
CA VAL A 48 3.40 -10.98 -9.41
C VAL A 48 3.48 -11.89 -8.19
N PHE A 49 4.69 -12.24 -7.73
CA PHE A 49 4.89 -13.03 -6.51
C PHE A 49 4.19 -12.39 -5.29
N LEU A 50 4.25 -11.06 -5.16
CA LEU A 50 3.59 -10.34 -4.08
C LEU A 50 2.06 -10.42 -4.13
N THR A 51 1.47 -10.56 -5.33
CA THR A 51 0.02 -10.57 -5.59
C THR A 51 -0.57 -11.95 -5.91
N LEU A 52 0.23 -13.03 -5.83
CA LEU A 52 -0.16 -14.41 -6.19
C LEU A 52 -1.47 -14.92 -5.57
N LYS A 53 -1.84 -14.45 -4.38
CA LYS A 53 -3.07 -14.85 -3.71
C LYS A 53 -4.35 -14.34 -4.41
N ARG A 54 -4.22 -13.48 -5.43
CA ARG A 54 -5.33 -12.85 -6.14
C ARG A 54 -5.43 -13.33 -7.59
N GLY A 55 -5.89 -14.56 -7.79
CA GLY A 55 -6.03 -15.15 -9.13
C GLY A 55 -6.84 -14.28 -10.12
N LYS A 56 -7.88 -13.58 -9.66
CA LYS A 56 -8.66 -12.66 -10.51
C LYS A 56 -7.84 -11.48 -11.02
N LEU A 57 -6.94 -10.94 -10.19
CA LEU A 57 -6.08 -9.82 -10.60
C LEU A 57 -5.06 -10.31 -11.64
N LEU A 58 -4.44 -11.46 -11.40
CA LEU A 58 -3.51 -12.08 -12.35
C LEU A 58 -4.15 -12.35 -13.72
N LEU A 59 -5.40 -12.81 -13.76
CA LEU A 59 -6.14 -13.00 -15.02
C LEU A 59 -6.31 -11.69 -15.79
N ILE A 60 -6.64 -10.59 -15.09
CA ILE A 60 -6.77 -9.27 -15.71
C ILE A 60 -5.41 -8.80 -16.24
N GLU A 61 -4.33 -8.99 -15.47
CA GLU A 61 -2.98 -8.62 -15.91
C GLU A 61 -2.56 -9.38 -17.17
N PHE A 62 -2.84 -10.69 -17.22
CA PHE A 62 -2.54 -11.52 -18.38
C PHE A 62 -3.33 -11.05 -19.61
N LEU A 63 -4.61 -10.71 -19.44
CA LEU A 63 -5.43 -10.15 -20.52
C LEU A 63 -4.87 -8.81 -21.02
N VAL A 64 -4.45 -7.92 -20.11
CA VAL A 64 -3.83 -6.63 -20.46
C VAL A 64 -2.53 -6.84 -21.26
N ILE A 65 -1.70 -7.82 -20.87
CA ILE A 65 -0.46 -8.16 -21.61
C ILE A 65 -0.79 -8.65 -23.02
N ILE A 66 -1.78 -9.53 -23.18
CA ILE A 66 -2.20 -10.04 -24.50
C ILE A 66 -2.72 -8.91 -25.38
N VAL A 67 -3.63 -8.09 -24.87
CA VAL A 67 -4.21 -6.97 -25.63
C VAL A 67 -3.11 -5.98 -26.01
N SER A 68 -2.21 -5.65 -25.08
CA SER A 68 -1.07 -4.77 -25.35
C SER A 68 -0.15 -5.35 -26.42
N TYR A 69 0.17 -6.65 -26.36
CA TYR A 69 0.98 -7.32 -27.38
C TYR A 69 0.34 -7.25 -28.76
N ILE A 70 -0.96 -7.56 -28.89
CA ILE A 70 -1.68 -7.51 -30.17
C ILE A 70 -1.61 -6.10 -30.77
N VAL A 71 -1.87 -5.06 -29.96
CA VAL A 71 -1.82 -3.67 -30.42
C VAL A 71 -0.41 -3.28 -30.86
N LEU A 72 0.61 -3.65 -30.08
CA LEU A 72 2.00 -3.31 -30.39
C LEU A 72 2.56 -4.08 -31.58
N TYR A 73 2.10 -5.31 -31.79
CA TYR A 73 2.43 -6.13 -32.96
C TYR A 73 1.88 -5.48 -34.24
N VAL A 74 0.61 -5.05 -34.23
CA VAL A 74 -0.01 -4.37 -35.38
C VAL A 74 0.70 -3.06 -35.72
N VAL A 75 1.21 -2.34 -34.72
CA VAL A 75 1.92 -1.06 -34.89
C VAL A 75 3.42 -1.25 -35.18
N ASN A 76 3.93 -2.50 -35.23
CA ASN A 76 5.36 -2.83 -35.38
C ASN A 76 6.26 -2.16 -34.31
N ARG A 77 5.77 -2.08 -33.08
CA ARG A 77 6.43 -1.38 -31.95
C ARG A 77 6.52 -2.28 -30.71
N GLU A 78 6.89 -3.54 -30.89
CA GLU A 78 6.98 -4.57 -29.83
C GLU A 78 7.88 -4.17 -28.65
N ASN A 79 8.94 -3.39 -28.90
CA ASN A 79 9.85 -2.88 -27.87
C ASN A 79 9.14 -2.07 -26.76
N PHE A 80 7.95 -1.51 -27.03
CA PHE A 80 7.19 -0.76 -26.03
C PHE A 80 6.45 -1.65 -25.02
N LEU A 81 6.42 -2.97 -25.22
CA LEU A 81 5.76 -3.90 -24.32
C LEU A 81 6.39 -3.89 -22.91
N ILE A 82 7.67 -3.51 -22.82
CA ILE A 82 8.35 -3.28 -21.53
C ILE A 82 7.60 -2.26 -20.66
N PHE A 83 6.98 -1.23 -21.24
CA PHE A 83 6.22 -0.24 -20.48
C PHE A 83 4.94 -0.82 -19.89
N THR A 84 4.30 -1.78 -20.57
CA THR A 84 3.17 -2.52 -20.02
C THR A 84 3.58 -3.30 -18.77
N PHE A 85 4.71 -4.03 -18.82
CA PHE A 85 5.24 -4.72 -17.65
C PHE A 85 5.60 -3.77 -16.50
N ARG A 86 6.17 -2.59 -16.80
CA ARG A 86 6.48 -1.57 -15.78
C ARG A 86 5.22 -1.05 -15.07
N VAL A 87 4.18 -0.70 -15.84
CA VAL A 87 2.91 -0.22 -15.28
C VAL A 87 2.27 -1.28 -14.39
N LEU A 88 2.19 -2.53 -14.86
CA LEU A 88 1.65 -3.63 -14.07
C LEU A 88 2.47 -3.88 -12.80
N SER A 89 3.80 -3.78 -12.88
CA SER A 89 4.67 -3.92 -11.71
C SER A 89 4.38 -2.86 -10.64
N TYR A 90 4.18 -1.60 -11.03
CA TYR A 90 3.82 -0.53 -10.08
C TYR A 90 2.47 -0.78 -9.41
N VAL A 91 1.47 -1.18 -10.19
CA VAL A 91 0.14 -1.51 -9.68
C VAL A 91 0.24 -2.68 -8.68
N ASN A 92 0.96 -3.74 -9.05
CA ASN A 92 1.14 -4.92 -8.20
C ASN A 92 1.85 -4.61 -6.88
N ILE A 93 2.92 -3.81 -6.92
CA ILE A 93 3.65 -3.42 -5.70
C ILE A 93 2.77 -2.57 -4.79
N PHE A 94 2.04 -1.61 -5.35
CA PHE A 94 1.11 -0.78 -4.59
C PHE A 94 0.03 -1.63 -3.91
N ILE A 95 -0.58 -2.54 -4.66
CA ILE A 95 -1.64 -3.42 -4.16
C ILE A 95 -1.09 -4.44 -3.14
N GLY A 96 0.06 -5.05 -3.42
CA GLY A 96 0.66 -6.11 -2.61
C GLY A 96 1.23 -5.60 -1.29
N LEU A 97 1.75 -4.37 -1.24
CA LEU A 97 2.28 -3.78 -0.01
C LEU A 97 1.22 -3.07 0.82
N SER A 98 0.26 -2.37 0.20
CA SER A 98 -0.79 -1.66 0.93
C SER A 98 -1.58 -2.56 1.89
N GLU A 99 -1.80 -3.83 1.56
CA GLU A 99 -2.48 -4.76 2.46
C GLU A 99 -1.59 -5.30 3.60
N LYS A 100 -0.28 -5.37 3.36
CA LYS A 100 0.68 -6.00 4.29
C LYS A 100 1.28 -5.00 5.28
N ILE A 101 1.20 -3.70 5.00
CA ILE A 101 1.73 -2.64 5.85
C ILE A 101 0.90 -2.47 7.13
N ASP A 102 1.58 -2.39 8.26
CA ASP A 102 1.02 -1.97 9.53
C ASP A 102 1.04 -0.43 9.62
N TYR A 103 -0.09 0.21 9.31
CA TYR A 103 -0.23 1.66 9.36
C TYR A 103 0.06 2.27 10.75
N SER A 104 -0.02 1.49 11.83
CA SER A 104 0.32 2.00 13.17
C SER A 104 1.82 2.36 13.32
N THR A 105 2.68 1.74 12.50
CA THR A 105 4.13 2.00 12.48
C THR A 105 4.50 3.33 11.81
N ILE A 106 3.53 4.01 11.19
CA ILE A 106 3.69 5.39 10.70
C ILE A 106 3.98 6.35 11.87
N ILE A 107 3.46 6.07 13.07
CA ILE A 107 3.74 6.88 14.27
C ILE A 107 5.21 6.70 14.69
N ASP A 108 5.81 5.54 14.44
CA ASP A 108 7.22 5.31 14.78
C ASP A 108 8.15 6.11 13.85
N THR A 109 7.74 6.36 12.60
CA THR A 109 8.50 7.18 11.62
C THR A 109 8.27 8.68 11.78
N LEU A 110 7.00 9.12 11.79
CA LEU A 110 6.62 10.53 11.79
C LEU A 110 6.43 11.11 13.20
N GLY A 111 6.47 10.28 14.25
CA GLY A 111 6.17 10.69 15.63
C GLY A 111 4.74 11.18 15.78
N SER A 112 4.54 12.21 16.62
CA SER A 112 3.23 12.82 16.87
C SER A 112 2.59 13.41 15.61
N LYS A 113 3.38 13.86 14.62
CA LYS A 113 2.87 14.36 13.33
C LYS A 113 2.19 13.28 12.49
N GLY A 114 2.49 12.00 12.73
CA GLY A 114 1.86 10.87 12.04
C GLY A 114 0.50 10.47 12.63
N VAL A 115 0.17 10.95 13.84
CA VAL A 115 -1.07 10.56 14.55
C VAL A 115 -2.33 10.92 13.77
N PRO A 116 -2.50 12.16 13.22
CA PRO A 116 -3.67 12.49 12.41
C PRO A 116 -3.84 11.55 11.22
N LEU A 117 -2.72 11.20 10.56
CA LEU A 117 -2.74 10.34 9.37
C LEU A 117 -3.19 8.91 9.70
N VAL A 118 -2.69 8.34 10.79
CA VAL A 118 -3.10 7.00 11.24
C VAL A 118 -4.58 6.99 11.65
N ILE A 119 -5.04 8.04 12.34
CA ILE A 119 -6.46 8.20 12.69
C ILE A 119 -7.30 8.26 11.41
N SER A 120 -6.96 9.12 10.46
CA SER A 120 -7.70 9.24 9.20
C SER A 120 -7.83 7.89 8.50
N ILE A 121 -6.73 7.13 8.35
CA ILE A 121 -6.74 5.81 7.72
C ILE A 121 -7.62 4.83 8.48
N ALA A 122 -7.53 4.80 9.82
CA ALA A 122 -8.32 3.91 10.66
C ALA A 122 -9.84 4.18 10.59
N TYR A 123 -10.24 5.43 10.35
CA TYR A 123 -11.64 5.83 10.24
C TYR A 123 -12.22 5.72 8.82
N ILE A 124 -11.42 5.47 7.78
CA ILE A 124 -11.92 5.26 6.40
C ILE A 124 -13.02 4.17 6.34
N PRO A 125 -12.84 2.96 6.91
CA PRO A 125 -13.88 1.92 6.85
C PRO A 125 -15.17 2.34 7.56
N PHE A 126 -15.05 3.11 8.66
CA PHE A 126 -16.19 3.62 9.40
C PHE A 126 -17.00 4.61 8.55
N PHE A 127 -16.34 5.61 7.96
CA PHE A 127 -17.01 6.59 7.10
C PHE A 127 -17.58 5.95 5.83
N TYR A 128 -16.93 4.91 5.30
CA TYR A 128 -17.48 4.13 4.21
C TYR A 128 -18.79 3.43 4.59
N ARG A 129 -18.86 2.82 5.78
CA ARG A 129 -20.10 2.20 6.30
C ARG A 129 -21.20 3.24 6.48
N VAL A 130 -20.90 4.37 7.13
CA VAL A 130 -21.85 5.48 7.32
C VAL A 130 -22.37 5.97 5.97
N SER A 131 -21.48 6.16 4.99
CA SER A 131 -21.85 6.59 3.64
C SER A 131 -22.81 5.60 2.96
N ARG A 132 -22.55 4.29 3.08
CA ARG A 132 -23.43 3.25 2.53
C ARG A 132 -24.80 3.25 3.20
N GLU A 133 -24.87 3.35 4.52
CA GLU A 133 -26.13 3.43 5.27
C GLU A 133 -26.92 4.69 4.90
N LEU A 134 -26.24 5.81 4.72
CA LEU A 134 -26.85 7.07 4.32
C LEU A 134 -27.46 6.98 2.92
N ILE A 135 -26.72 6.42 1.95
CA ILE A 135 -27.25 6.15 0.60
C ILE A 135 -28.44 5.18 0.64
N PHE A 136 -28.35 4.11 1.43
CA PHE A 136 -29.43 3.15 1.61
C PHE A 136 -30.69 3.81 2.17
N ASN A 137 -30.54 4.63 3.22
CA ASN A 137 -31.64 5.35 3.87
C ASN A 137 -32.27 6.40 2.95
N MET A 138 -31.47 7.14 2.17
CA MET A 138 -31.99 8.07 1.16
C MET A 138 -32.83 7.33 0.11
N ARG A 139 -32.34 6.18 -0.37
CA ARG A 139 -33.04 5.35 -1.34
C ARG A 139 -34.35 4.78 -0.77
N ALA A 140 -34.33 4.30 0.48
CA ALA A 140 -35.53 3.80 1.16
C ALA A 140 -36.61 4.89 1.32
N ARG A 141 -36.19 6.14 1.56
CA ARG A 141 -37.08 7.29 1.67
C ARG A 141 -37.49 7.91 0.33
N LYS A 142 -37.08 7.31 -0.80
CA LYS A 142 -37.29 7.85 -2.16
C LYS A 142 -36.79 9.29 -2.34
N VAL A 143 -35.81 9.70 -1.54
CA VAL A 143 -35.18 11.03 -1.66
C VAL A 143 -34.20 10.98 -2.81
N ARG A 144 -34.30 11.93 -3.76
CA ARG A 144 -33.34 12.05 -4.86
C ARG A 144 -31.97 12.41 -4.29
N PHE A 145 -30.93 11.85 -4.88
CA PHE A 145 -29.55 12.19 -4.51
C PHE A 145 -29.31 13.68 -4.79
N SER A 146 -28.99 14.43 -3.73
CA SER A 146 -28.52 15.80 -3.83
C SER A 146 -27.27 15.94 -2.96
N PHE A 147 -26.34 16.78 -3.42
CA PHE A 147 -25.06 16.97 -2.71
C PHE A 147 -25.30 17.43 -1.26
N SER A 148 -26.23 18.36 -1.05
CA SER A 148 -26.59 18.86 0.29
C SER A 148 -27.11 17.76 1.21
N ASN A 149 -28.02 16.90 0.71
CA ASN A 149 -28.61 15.83 1.51
C ASN A 149 -27.62 14.72 1.89
N TYR A 150 -26.53 14.59 1.13
CA TYR A 150 -25.45 13.63 1.41
C TYR A 150 -24.35 14.21 2.29
N VAL A 151 -23.91 15.44 2.00
CA VAL A 151 -22.77 16.07 2.68
C VAL A 151 -23.15 16.52 4.07
N LEU A 152 -24.33 17.11 4.28
CA LEU A 152 -24.71 17.65 5.58
C LEU A 152 -24.67 16.59 6.70
N PRO A 153 -25.30 15.41 6.57
CA PRO A 153 -25.25 14.41 7.63
C PRO A 153 -23.87 13.77 7.78
N LEU A 154 -23.09 13.70 6.70
CA LEU A 154 -21.72 13.18 6.74
C LEU A 154 -20.78 14.14 7.49
N THR A 155 -20.93 15.45 7.28
CA THR A 155 -20.22 16.50 8.03
C THR A 155 -20.58 16.47 9.51
N VAL A 156 -21.89 16.35 9.84
CA VAL A 156 -22.34 16.23 11.23
C VAL A 156 -21.73 15.00 11.89
N GLN A 157 -21.72 13.84 11.22
CA GLN A 157 -21.11 12.63 11.75
C GLN A 157 -19.59 12.80 11.94
N THR A 158 -18.92 13.52 11.04
CA THR A 158 -17.48 13.80 11.12
C THR A 158 -17.16 14.67 12.34
N ILE A 159 -17.94 15.74 12.57
CA ILE A 159 -17.78 16.63 13.72
C ILE A 159 -17.96 15.85 15.03
N LYS A 160 -19.02 15.03 15.12
CA LYS A 160 -19.28 14.21 16.31
C LYS A 160 -18.13 13.25 16.62
N VAL A 161 -17.61 12.58 15.59
CA VAL A 161 -16.44 11.69 15.76
C VAL A 161 -15.22 12.47 16.22
N ALA A 162 -14.98 13.68 15.69
CA ALA A 162 -13.85 14.51 16.10
C ALA A 162 -13.94 14.94 17.56
N GLU A 163 -15.15 15.29 18.05
CA GLU A 163 -15.40 15.62 19.45
C GLU A 163 -15.16 14.41 20.36
N ASP A 164 -15.72 13.24 20.01
CA ASP A 164 -15.49 11.99 20.75
C ASP A 164 -14.00 11.63 20.82
N LEU A 165 -13.27 11.87 19.71
CA LEU A 165 -11.83 11.63 19.64
C LEU A 165 -11.06 12.60 20.53
N TYR A 166 -11.43 13.88 20.52
CA TYR A 166 -10.82 14.91 21.35
C TYR A 166 -10.99 14.61 22.83
N VAL A 167 -12.21 14.26 23.24
CA VAL A 167 -12.52 13.84 24.62
C VAL A 167 -11.73 12.59 24.99
N SER A 168 -11.75 11.56 24.14
CA SER A 168 -11.02 10.31 24.38
C SER A 168 -9.51 10.52 24.47
N TYR A 169 -8.96 11.40 23.63
CA TYR A 169 -7.54 11.72 23.61
C TYR A 169 -7.16 12.47 24.89
N ASN A 170 -7.89 13.52 25.26
CA ASN A 170 -7.62 14.26 26.49
C ASN A 170 -7.78 13.38 27.73
N LEU A 171 -8.82 12.56 27.82
CA LEU A 171 -9.04 11.67 28.98
C LEU A 171 -7.98 10.56 29.10
N LYS A 172 -7.47 10.02 27.98
CA LYS A 172 -6.49 8.91 28.00
C LYS A 172 -5.03 9.38 27.99
N LEU A 173 -4.75 10.60 27.52
CA LEU A 173 -3.40 11.09 27.22
C LEU A 173 -3.12 12.42 27.94
N TYR A 174 -3.56 12.55 29.19
CA TYR A 174 -3.26 13.67 30.11
C TYR A 174 -1.76 13.77 30.49
N GLY A 175 -0.88 13.68 29.49
CA GLY A 175 0.57 13.74 29.55
C GLY A 175 1.11 13.60 28.13
N ASN A 176 2.04 14.49 27.75
CA ASN A 176 2.68 14.51 26.43
C ASN A 176 2.88 13.11 25.85
N LEU A 177 2.42 12.87 24.63
CA LEU A 177 2.56 11.59 23.91
C LEU A 177 4.02 11.38 23.50
N ILE A 178 4.89 11.10 24.47
CA ILE A 178 6.28 10.75 24.26
C ILE A 178 6.33 9.25 23.98
N ARG A 179 5.83 8.84 22.82
CA ARG A 179 6.02 7.47 22.35
C ARG A 179 7.48 7.31 21.95
N LYS A 180 8.21 6.43 22.65
CA LYS A 180 9.59 6.07 22.30
C LYS A 180 9.55 5.39 20.93
N ARG A 181 10.22 5.98 19.92
CA ARG A 181 10.24 5.45 18.56
C ARG A 181 10.90 4.08 18.56
N ASN A 182 10.18 3.06 18.13
CA ASN A 182 10.69 1.70 18.02
C ASN A 182 10.94 1.35 16.55
N PHE A 183 12.20 1.40 16.13
CA PHE A 183 12.63 1.02 14.78
C PHE A 183 13.17 -0.41 14.72
N LYS A 184 12.75 -1.30 15.62
CA LYS A 184 13.26 -2.68 15.60
C LYS A 184 12.70 -3.40 14.38
N PRO A 185 13.53 -3.87 13.44
CA PRO A 185 13.05 -4.57 12.25
C PRO A 185 12.44 -5.93 12.63
N ARG A 186 11.29 -6.26 12.03
CA ARG A 186 10.73 -7.61 12.12
C ARG A 186 11.46 -8.54 11.13
N LYS A 187 11.38 -9.85 11.35
CA LYS A 187 11.99 -10.85 10.44
C LYS A 187 11.46 -10.70 9.00
N ILE A 188 10.18 -10.37 8.84
CA ILE A 188 9.55 -10.17 7.53
C ILE A 188 10.06 -8.89 6.85
N ASP A 189 10.33 -7.82 7.60
CA ASP A 189 10.89 -6.57 7.06
C ASP A 189 12.28 -6.81 6.47
N ILE A 190 13.11 -7.58 7.18
CA ILE A 190 14.46 -7.95 6.73
C ILE A 190 14.38 -8.81 5.46
N LEU A 191 13.48 -9.80 5.44
CA LEU A 191 13.29 -10.65 4.27
C LEU A 191 12.84 -9.84 3.05
N LEU A 192 11.90 -8.91 3.24
CA LEU A 192 11.44 -8.02 2.18
C LEU A 192 12.58 -7.12 1.66
N LEU A 193 13.38 -6.54 2.55
CA LEU A 193 14.52 -5.72 2.16
C LEU A 193 15.54 -6.51 1.36
N ILE A 194 15.95 -7.68 1.85
CA ILE A 194 16.90 -8.57 1.16
C ILE A 194 16.35 -8.93 -0.22
N ALA A 195 15.07 -9.28 -0.33
CA ALA A 195 14.43 -9.59 -1.61
C ALA A 195 14.40 -8.38 -2.56
N SER A 196 14.13 -7.18 -2.05
CA SER A 196 14.12 -5.96 -2.89
C SER A 196 15.52 -5.57 -3.38
N VAL A 197 16.54 -5.75 -2.54
CA VAL A 197 17.94 -5.50 -2.92
C VAL A 197 18.41 -6.56 -3.92
N SER A 198 18.06 -7.84 -3.73
CA SER A 198 18.44 -8.88 -4.69
C SER A 198 17.79 -8.65 -6.05
N VAL A 199 16.51 -8.26 -6.08
CA VAL A 199 15.82 -7.88 -7.33
C VAL A 199 16.51 -6.71 -8.02
N LEU A 200 16.96 -5.70 -7.27
CA LEU A 200 17.72 -4.57 -7.83
C LEU A 200 19.06 -5.04 -8.41
N LEU A 201 19.85 -5.81 -7.65
CA LEU A 201 21.17 -6.30 -8.09
C LEU A 201 21.05 -7.15 -9.35
N VAL A 202 20.10 -8.10 -9.37
CA VAL A 202 19.86 -8.96 -10.54
C VAL A 202 19.41 -8.10 -11.72
N SER A 203 18.52 -7.14 -11.51
CA SER A 203 18.05 -6.26 -12.59
C SER A 203 19.14 -5.33 -13.13
N CYS A 204 20.16 -5.00 -12.34
CA CYS A 204 21.37 -4.29 -12.77
C CYS A 204 22.31 -5.19 -13.59
N VAL A 205 22.50 -6.45 -13.18
CA VAL A 205 23.36 -7.41 -13.92
C VAL A 205 22.77 -7.70 -15.30
N TYR A 206 21.46 -7.86 -15.41
CA TYR A 206 20.76 -8.09 -16.68
C TYR A 206 20.49 -6.80 -17.48
N ASN A 207 21.11 -5.67 -17.11
CA ASN A 207 20.97 -4.41 -17.84
C ASN A 207 22.18 -4.18 -18.76
N PRO A 208 22.11 -4.51 -20.06
CA PRO A 208 23.19 -4.21 -21.00
C PRO A 208 23.40 -2.70 -21.23
N HIS A 209 22.48 -1.84 -20.78
CA HIS A 209 22.56 -0.39 -21.02
C HIS A 209 23.40 0.39 -20.01
N PHE A 210 23.82 -0.20 -18.87
CA PHE A 210 24.73 0.51 -17.95
C PHE A 210 26.11 0.78 -18.60
N LEU A 211 26.49 -0.01 -19.60
CA LEU A 211 27.68 0.20 -20.43
C LEU A 211 27.43 1.04 -21.70
N GLN A 212 26.20 1.07 -22.23
CA GLN A 212 25.92 1.78 -23.50
C GLN A 212 25.52 3.25 -23.31
N ILE A 213 25.01 3.66 -22.15
CA ILE A 213 24.70 5.09 -21.90
C ILE A 213 25.98 5.94 -21.85
N TYR A 214 27.14 5.36 -21.52
CA TYR A 214 28.44 6.05 -21.63
C TYR A 214 29.01 6.07 -23.06
N ASN A 215 28.59 5.15 -23.94
CA ASN A 215 29.10 5.07 -25.32
C ASN A 215 28.25 5.85 -26.35
N PHE A 216 27.21 6.57 -25.91
CA PHE A 216 26.45 7.48 -26.78
C PHE A 216 26.89 8.95 -26.65
N VAL A 217 27.87 9.24 -25.77
CA VAL A 217 28.41 10.59 -25.51
C VAL A 217 29.92 10.67 -25.82
N ALA A 218 30.50 9.64 -26.46
CA ALA A 218 31.87 9.65 -26.98
C ALA A 218 31.87 9.66 -28.52
#